data_AF-A0AAF3EDI9-F1
#
_entry.id   AF-A0AAF3EDI9-F1
#
_cell.length_a   1.000
_cell.length_b   1.000
_cell.length_c   1.000
_cell.angle_alpha   90.00
_cell.angle_beta   90.00
_cell.angle_gamma   90.00
#
_symmetry.space_group_name_H-M   'P 1'
#
loop_
_entity.id
_entity.type
_entity.pdbx_description
1 polymer ?
#
loop_
_entity_poly.entity_id
_entity_poly.type
_entity_poly.pdbx_seq_one_letter_code
_entity_poly.pdbx_strand_id
1 'polypeptide(L)'
;MTEEKVIEQTEEVVPPLPTTAPPSDESMVEAKTEEEPKVEEVKVEEPPASIHDEPMKWLTQQIPPAVHKVNYLVLQWLQSIVEEDPEKRQPIPGKNEATTKNQFINFLKDGQLLASFANKLSPGAIETIHEGEALKSKENQKANAQGFIDWAKTILPEDQVMSTEDLQEKGKQGYSAIMNTIWKIATNAKEKFEKENINTEQVLESAGLAVKTSIIQTILNFFKRARPQTTQSAKQAAMEQEEKERAEKSKEIEEENKIAETTTSTPAVVPAN
;
A
#
# COMPACT_ATOMS: atom_id res chain seq x y z
N MET A 1 -5.70 16.78 -67.77
CA MET A 1 -5.81 15.60 -68.65
C MET A 1 -5.22 14.43 -67.89
N THR A 2 -5.94 13.45 -67.37
CA THR A 2 -7.38 13.20 -67.27
C THR A 2 -7.48 12.18 -66.13
N GLU A 3 -8.39 12.40 -65.19
CA GLU A 3 -8.84 11.40 -64.23
C GLU A 3 -9.58 10.30 -64.99
N GLU A 4 -9.41 9.04 -64.61
CA GLU A 4 -10.42 8.03 -64.90
C GLU A 4 -10.66 7.14 -63.68
N LYS A 5 -11.94 7.16 -63.32
CA LYS A 5 -12.59 6.71 -62.12
C LYS A 5 -13.50 5.59 -62.60
N VAL A 6 -13.33 4.36 -62.10
CA VAL A 6 -14.31 3.29 -62.33
C VAL A 6 -15.07 3.06 -61.03
N ILE A 7 -16.36 3.41 -61.10
CA ILE A 7 -17.43 3.13 -60.16
C ILE A 7 -18.16 1.86 -60.66
N GLU A 8 -18.95 1.25 -59.77
CA GLU A 8 -20.07 0.33 -60.01
C GLU A 8 -19.68 -1.16 -59.83
N GLN A 9 -20.25 -1.91 -58.88
CA GLN A 9 -21.69 -2.09 -58.66
C GLN A 9 -22.10 -2.18 -57.18
N THR A 10 -23.25 -1.55 -56.93
CA THR A 10 -24.18 -1.66 -55.82
C THR A 10 -25.19 -2.78 -56.02
N GLU A 11 -25.51 -3.53 -54.97
CA GLU A 11 -26.70 -4.39 -54.80
C GLU A 11 -26.90 -4.49 -53.27
N GLU A 12 -28.05 -4.30 -52.63
CA GLU A 12 -29.38 -3.77 -52.94
C GLU A 12 -29.98 -3.43 -51.55
N VAL A 13 -30.59 -2.25 -51.41
CA VAL A 13 -31.34 -1.85 -50.21
C VAL A 13 -32.80 -1.75 -50.60
N VAL A 14 -33.68 -2.51 -49.94
CA VAL A 14 -35.12 -2.24 -49.93
C VAL A 14 -35.70 -2.46 -48.51
N PRO A 15 -36.19 -1.39 -47.85
CA PRO A 15 -37.25 -1.43 -46.83
C PRO A 15 -38.55 -0.79 -47.39
N PRO A 16 -39.60 -0.51 -46.59
CA PRO A 16 -40.46 -1.34 -45.73
C PRO A 16 -41.97 -1.18 -46.14
N LEU A 17 -42.92 -1.59 -45.25
CA LEU A 17 -44.35 -1.18 -45.10
C LEU A 17 -45.42 -2.29 -45.33
N PRO A 18 -46.70 -2.11 -44.92
CA PRO A 18 -47.26 -1.90 -43.56
C PRO A 18 -48.49 -2.82 -43.32
N THR A 19 -49.23 -2.64 -42.20
CA THR A 19 -50.73 -2.64 -42.12
C THR A 19 -51.36 -3.48 -40.97
N THR A 20 -51.73 -2.73 -39.91
CA THR A 20 -52.99 -2.69 -39.13
C THR A 20 -53.57 -3.90 -38.36
N ALA A 21 -53.76 -3.69 -37.05
CA ALA A 21 -54.78 -4.26 -36.14
C ALA A 21 -56.23 -3.80 -36.50
N PRO A 22 -57.37 -4.08 -35.78
CA PRO A 22 -57.59 -4.57 -34.39
C PRO A 22 -58.85 -5.50 -34.21
N PRO A 23 -59.63 -5.51 -33.10
CA PRO A 23 -59.40 -5.99 -31.72
C PRO A 23 -60.48 -7.02 -31.22
N SER A 24 -60.27 -7.64 -30.04
CA SER A 24 -61.28 -8.13 -29.06
C SER A 24 -60.53 -8.96 -28.00
N ASP A 25 -60.91 -9.13 -26.74
CA ASP A 25 -61.61 -8.38 -25.69
C ASP A 25 -61.34 -9.24 -24.42
N GLU A 26 -61.25 -8.62 -23.25
CA GLU A 26 -61.31 -9.23 -21.89
C GLU A 26 -60.58 -10.56 -21.56
N SER A 27 -59.51 -10.47 -20.76
CA SER A 27 -59.49 -11.12 -19.43
C SER A 27 -58.28 -10.66 -18.59
N MET A 28 -58.57 -10.00 -17.46
CA MET A 28 -57.64 -9.83 -16.34
C MET A 28 -57.18 -11.19 -15.82
N VAL A 29 -55.87 -11.41 -15.74
CA VAL A 29 -55.30 -12.35 -14.77
C VAL A 29 -54.01 -11.72 -14.23
N GLU A 30 -54.06 -11.27 -12.97
CA GLU A 30 -52.87 -10.95 -12.18
C GLU A 30 -52.06 -12.23 -11.99
N ALA A 31 -51.05 -12.44 -12.82
CA ALA A 31 -50.04 -13.46 -12.62
C ALA A 31 -48.84 -12.82 -11.91
N LYS A 32 -48.66 -13.21 -10.64
CA LYS A 32 -47.44 -13.08 -9.84
C LYS A 32 -46.19 -13.02 -10.72
N THR A 33 -45.46 -11.92 -10.63
CA THR A 33 -44.07 -11.84 -11.05
C THR A 33 -43.27 -12.84 -10.22
N GLU A 34 -43.02 -14.00 -10.81
CA GLU A 34 -42.08 -14.99 -10.32
C GLU A 34 -40.68 -14.38 -10.53
N GLU A 35 -40.04 -14.01 -9.43
CA GLU A 35 -38.69 -13.48 -9.39
C GLU A 35 -37.74 -14.57 -9.90
N GLU A 36 -37.32 -14.45 -11.17
CA GLU A 36 -36.31 -15.32 -11.73
C GLU A 36 -35.08 -15.30 -10.82
N PRO A 37 -34.56 -16.47 -10.40
CA PRO A 37 -33.34 -16.49 -9.61
C PRO A 37 -32.23 -15.91 -10.48
N LYS A 38 -31.74 -14.74 -10.07
CA LYS A 38 -30.54 -14.11 -10.61
C LYS A 38 -29.44 -15.16 -10.59
N VAL A 39 -29.15 -15.70 -11.77
CA VAL A 39 -28.00 -16.57 -11.99
C VAL A 39 -26.80 -15.73 -11.61
N GLU A 40 -26.29 -15.99 -10.41
CA GLU A 40 -25.00 -15.48 -9.96
C GLU A 40 -24.01 -16.03 -10.98
N GLU A 41 -23.56 -15.18 -11.91
CA GLU A 41 -22.46 -15.52 -12.80
C GLU A 41 -21.34 -16.04 -11.92
N VAL A 42 -21.12 -17.35 -11.99
CA VAL A 42 -19.99 -18.01 -11.36
C VAL A 42 -18.78 -17.34 -11.97
N LYS A 43 -18.23 -16.35 -11.24
CA LYS A 43 -16.99 -15.68 -11.59
C LYS A 43 -15.95 -16.78 -11.65
N VAL A 44 -15.65 -17.24 -12.87
CA VAL A 44 -14.56 -18.16 -13.13
C VAL A 44 -13.34 -17.48 -12.52
N GLU A 45 -12.81 -18.05 -11.44
CA GLU A 45 -11.60 -17.53 -10.79
C GLU A 45 -10.50 -17.57 -11.84
N GLU A 46 -10.12 -16.39 -12.34
CA GLU A 46 -8.97 -16.28 -13.21
C GLU A 46 -7.76 -16.88 -12.49
N PRO A 47 -6.92 -17.68 -13.18
CA PRO A 47 -5.71 -18.21 -12.59
C PRO A 47 -4.85 -17.06 -12.02
N PRO A 48 -4.13 -17.31 -10.91
CA PRO A 48 -3.31 -16.28 -10.29
C PRO A 48 -2.31 -15.74 -11.30
N ALA A 49 -2.23 -14.42 -11.42
CA ALA A 49 -1.32 -13.80 -12.36
C ALA A 49 0.14 -14.06 -11.94
N SER A 50 1.02 -14.19 -12.93
CA SER A 50 2.45 -14.38 -12.71
C SER A 50 3.14 -13.04 -12.50
N ILE A 51 4.06 -12.96 -11.53
CA ILE A 51 4.90 -11.77 -11.33
C ILE A 51 5.88 -11.54 -12.49
N HIS A 52 6.22 -12.59 -13.25
CA HIS A 52 7.13 -12.50 -14.39
C HIS A 52 6.43 -12.00 -15.66
N ASP A 53 5.22 -12.51 -15.91
CA ASP A 53 4.49 -12.24 -17.15
C ASP A 53 3.58 -11.00 -17.02
N GLU A 54 2.83 -10.93 -15.92
CA GLU A 54 1.82 -9.90 -15.66
C GLU A 54 2.01 -9.24 -14.29
N PRO A 55 3.17 -8.58 -14.01
CA PRO A 55 3.52 -8.08 -12.68
C PRO A 55 2.49 -7.13 -12.08
N MET A 56 1.88 -6.26 -12.91
CA MET A 56 0.86 -5.33 -12.42
C MET A 56 -0.45 -6.03 -12.08
N LYS A 57 -0.84 -7.06 -12.85
CA LYS A 57 -2.02 -7.87 -12.55
C LYS A 57 -1.79 -8.72 -11.29
N TRP A 58 -0.61 -9.29 -11.15
CA TRP A 58 -0.21 -9.98 -9.92
C TRP A 58 -0.26 -9.05 -8.71
N LEU A 59 0.26 -7.83 -8.84
CA LEU A 59 0.32 -6.85 -7.75
C LEU A 59 -1.08 -6.38 -7.32
N THR A 60 -2.04 -6.26 -8.24
CA THR A 60 -3.43 -5.88 -7.90
C THR A 60 -4.20 -7.00 -7.19
N GLN A 61 -3.78 -8.25 -7.35
CA GLN A 61 -4.32 -9.40 -6.62
C GLN A 61 -3.77 -9.51 -5.18
N GLN A 62 -2.69 -8.80 -4.83
CA GLN A 62 -2.09 -8.86 -3.50
C GLN A 62 -2.85 -8.06 -2.45
N ILE A 63 -2.83 -8.56 -1.20
CA ILE A 63 -3.35 -7.80 -0.05
C ILE A 63 -2.43 -6.60 0.29
N PRO A 64 -2.94 -5.55 0.96
CA PRO A 64 -2.17 -4.32 1.18
C PRO A 64 -0.79 -4.52 1.84
N PRO A 65 -0.61 -5.37 2.87
CA PRO A 65 0.71 -5.61 3.46
C PRO A 65 1.76 -6.13 2.46
N ALA A 66 1.36 -7.02 1.54
CA ALA A 66 2.23 -7.51 0.49
C ALA A 66 2.59 -6.39 -0.50
N VAL A 67 1.60 -5.61 -0.95
CA VAL A 67 1.85 -4.44 -1.82
C VAL A 67 2.81 -3.45 -1.14
N HIS A 68 2.67 -3.23 0.17
CA HIS A 68 3.54 -2.32 0.90
C HIS A 68 4.99 -2.81 0.97
N LYS A 69 5.17 -4.14 1.09
CA LYS A 69 6.48 -4.77 1.06
C LYS A 69 7.12 -4.66 -0.32
N VAL A 70 6.35 -4.91 -1.38
CA VAL A 70 6.83 -4.78 -2.76
C VAL A 70 7.28 -3.33 -3.05
N ASN A 71 6.50 -2.33 -2.62
CA ASN A 71 6.87 -0.93 -2.75
C ASN A 71 8.21 -0.61 -2.09
N TYR A 72 8.42 -1.11 -0.87
CA TYR A 72 9.67 -0.91 -0.15
C TYR A 72 10.86 -1.50 -0.92
N LEU A 73 10.73 -2.74 -1.40
CA LEU A 73 11.79 -3.43 -2.15
C LEU A 73 12.13 -2.73 -3.47
N VAL A 74 11.13 -2.20 -4.19
CA VAL A 74 11.37 -1.41 -5.41
C VAL A 74 12.13 -0.12 -5.10
N LEU A 75 11.77 0.61 -4.03
CA LEU A 75 12.51 1.80 -3.62
C LEU A 75 13.93 1.47 -3.16
N GLN A 76 14.10 0.35 -2.45
CA GLN A 76 15.41 -0.13 -2.02
C GLN A 76 16.30 -0.45 -3.20
N TRP A 77 15.76 -1.15 -4.20
CA TRP A 77 16.46 -1.46 -5.44
C TRP A 77 16.84 -0.19 -6.20
N LEU A 78 15.90 0.75 -6.40
CA LEU A 78 16.19 2.04 -7.06
C LEU A 78 17.35 2.77 -6.37
N GLN A 79 17.30 2.89 -5.04
CA GLN A 79 18.35 3.55 -4.29
C GLN A 79 19.69 2.82 -4.36
N SER A 80 19.69 1.49 -4.44
CA SER A 80 20.93 0.72 -4.56
C SER A 80 21.70 0.97 -5.85
N ILE A 81 20.99 1.38 -6.91
CA ILE A 81 21.59 1.76 -8.19
C ILE A 81 22.10 3.20 -8.14
N VAL A 82 21.38 4.09 -7.44
CA VAL A 82 21.76 5.51 -7.34
C VAL A 82 22.95 5.70 -6.41
N GLU A 83 22.90 5.06 -5.25
CA GLU A 83 23.88 5.15 -4.18
C GLU A 83 24.31 3.74 -3.75
N GLU A 84 25.57 3.42 -4.04
CA GLU A 84 26.15 2.12 -3.73
C GLU A 84 26.37 1.97 -2.23
N ASP A 85 26.67 3.08 -1.54
CA ASP A 85 26.88 3.11 -0.10
C ASP A 85 25.55 3.09 0.67
N PRO A 86 25.24 2.01 1.40
CA PRO A 86 23.97 1.88 2.11
C PRO A 86 23.76 2.97 3.18
N GLU A 87 24.82 3.55 3.74
CA GLU A 87 24.72 4.58 4.79
C GLU A 87 24.34 5.95 4.24
N LYS A 88 24.59 6.20 2.95
CA LYS A 88 24.26 7.47 2.27
C LYS A 88 22.87 7.47 1.62
N ARG A 89 22.20 6.31 1.60
CA ARG A 89 20.85 6.17 1.03
C ARG A 89 19.84 6.98 1.84
N GLN A 90 18.88 7.56 1.12
CA GLN A 90 17.76 8.24 1.74
C GLN A 90 16.87 7.24 2.49
N PRO A 91 16.34 7.60 3.66
CA PRO A 91 15.49 6.70 4.44
C PRO A 91 14.19 6.41 3.67
N ILE A 92 13.96 5.13 3.34
CA ILE A 92 12.74 4.71 2.67
C ILE A 92 11.56 4.88 3.63
N PRO A 93 10.46 5.52 3.22
CA PRO A 93 9.33 5.77 4.11
C PRO A 93 8.59 4.48 4.42
N GLY A 94 8.13 4.35 5.66
CA GLY A 94 7.43 3.17 6.15
C GLY A 94 7.99 2.69 7.48
N LYS A 95 7.29 1.75 8.12
CA LYS A 95 7.80 1.02 9.29
C LYS A 95 7.88 -0.44 8.91
N ASN A 96 8.86 -1.17 9.44
CA ASN A 96 9.05 -2.60 9.20
C ASN A 96 9.07 -2.96 7.71
N GLU A 97 9.75 -2.15 6.90
CA GLU A 97 9.88 -2.37 5.46
C GLU A 97 8.53 -2.42 4.72
N ALA A 98 7.55 -1.66 5.21
CA ALA A 98 6.23 -1.54 4.61
C ALA A 98 5.95 -0.09 4.18
N THR A 99 5.99 0.14 2.87
CA THR A 99 5.76 1.44 2.24
C THR A 99 4.39 1.48 1.58
N THR A 100 3.48 2.35 2.07
CA THR A 100 2.15 2.51 1.44
C THR A 100 2.26 3.10 0.03
N LYS A 101 1.23 2.91 -0.81
CA LYS A 101 1.19 3.51 -2.16
C LYS A 101 1.41 5.03 -2.14
N ASN A 102 0.84 5.73 -1.16
CA ASN A 102 1.03 7.17 -0.99
C ASN A 102 2.47 7.53 -0.63
N GLN A 103 3.08 6.79 0.29
CA GLN A 103 4.48 7.00 0.66
C GLN A 103 5.40 6.75 -0.54
N PHE A 104 5.12 5.70 -1.31
CA PHE A 104 5.86 5.37 -2.53
C PHE A 104 5.82 6.53 -3.53
N ILE A 105 4.61 7.01 -3.87
CA ILE A 105 4.45 8.13 -4.80
C ILE A 105 5.12 9.40 -4.26
N ASN A 106 4.88 9.74 -3.00
CA ASN A 106 5.44 10.95 -2.39
C ASN A 106 6.97 10.94 -2.33
N PHE A 107 7.57 9.77 -2.16
CA PHE A 107 9.03 9.61 -2.14
C PHE A 107 9.66 9.84 -3.53
N LEU A 108 8.91 9.57 -4.60
CA LEU A 108 9.37 9.78 -5.97
C LEU A 108 8.91 11.13 -6.54
N LYS A 109 8.04 11.85 -5.82
CA LYS A 109 7.25 12.96 -6.35
C LYS A 109 8.08 14.15 -6.85
N ASP A 110 9.22 14.39 -6.20
CA ASP A 110 10.15 15.45 -6.58
C ASP A 110 11.00 15.12 -7.81
N GLY A 111 10.92 13.88 -8.30
CA GLY A 111 11.65 13.38 -9.46
C GLY A 111 13.16 13.27 -9.25
N GLN A 112 13.73 13.68 -8.10
CA GLN A 112 15.18 13.69 -7.90
C GLN A 112 15.74 12.27 -7.97
N LEU A 113 15.16 11.33 -7.20
CA LEU A 113 15.63 9.95 -7.20
C LEU A 113 15.52 9.31 -8.59
N LEU A 114 14.43 9.59 -9.31
CA LEU A 114 14.18 9.07 -10.66
C LEU A 114 15.20 9.64 -11.66
N ALA A 115 15.48 10.93 -11.60
CA ALA A 115 16.45 11.57 -12.48
C ALA A 115 17.88 11.07 -12.21
N SER A 116 18.27 10.97 -10.94
CA SER A 116 19.57 10.40 -10.55
C SER A 116 19.69 8.94 -10.97
N PHE A 117 18.62 8.18 -10.87
CA PHE A 117 18.55 6.80 -11.34
C PHE A 117 18.76 6.68 -12.86
N ALA A 118 18.09 7.52 -13.66
CA ALA A 118 18.31 7.56 -15.11
C ALA A 118 19.78 7.84 -15.46
N ASN A 119 20.39 8.84 -14.81
CA ASN A 119 21.80 9.17 -15.03
C ASN A 119 22.78 8.08 -14.58
N LYS A 120 22.38 7.24 -13.61
CA LYS A 120 23.20 6.12 -13.15
C LYS A 120 23.15 4.92 -14.08
N LEU A 121 22.04 4.74 -14.79
CA LEU A 121 21.88 3.72 -15.83
C LEU A 121 22.43 4.17 -17.18
N SER A 122 22.26 5.44 -17.52
CA SER A 122 22.71 6.06 -18.76
C SER A 122 23.37 7.41 -18.43
N PRO A 123 24.69 7.45 -18.23
CA PRO A 123 25.41 8.67 -17.90
C PRO A 123 25.11 9.80 -18.88
N GLY A 124 24.65 10.94 -18.37
CA GLY A 124 24.30 12.12 -19.17
C GLY A 124 22.91 12.07 -19.82
N ALA A 125 22.04 11.12 -19.44
CA ALA A 125 20.65 11.08 -19.91
C ALA A 125 19.86 12.35 -19.56
N ILE A 126 20.14 12.95 -18.41
CA ILE A 126 19.49 14.16 -17.91
C ILE A 126 20.59 15.16 -17.57
N GLU A 127 20.63 16.27 -18.30
CA GLU A 127 21.69 17.27 -18.18
C GLU A 127 21.71 17.97 -16.81
N THR A 128 20.53 18.29 -16.29
CA THR A 128 20.38 19.03 -15.03
C THR A 128 19.44 18.30 -14.09
N ILE A 129 19.97 17.87 -12.94
CA ILE A 129 19.18 17.34 -11.82
C ILE A 129 19.09 18.44 -10.76
N HIS A 130 17.88 18.85 -10.43
CA HIS A 130 17.64 19.81 -9.36
C HIS A 130 17.61 19.10 -8.01
N GLU A 131 18.42 19.57 -7.06
CA GLU A 131 18.57 18.99 -5.71
C GLU A 131 18.46 20.08 -4.62
N GLY A 132 18.23 19.65 -3.37
CA GLY A 132 18.24 20.53 -2.20
C GLY A 132 17.24 21.69 -2.28
N GLU A 133 17.69 22.93 -2.12
CA GLU A 133 16.84 24.13 -2.18
C GLU A 133 16.12 24.29 -3.52
N ALA A 134 16.70 23.81 -4.62
CA ALA A 134 16.08 23.89 -5.94
C ALA A 134 14.79 23.05 -6.03
N LEU A 135 14.67 21.99 -5.24
CA LEU A 135 13.47 21.14 -5.20
C LEU A 135 12.27 21.79 -4.51
N LYS A 136 12.42 22.97 -3.90
CA LYS A 136 11.26 23.72 -3.37
C LYS A 136 10.35 24.24 -4.50
N SER A 137 10.88 24.39 -5.71
CA SER A 137 10.10 24.79 -6.87
C SER A 137 9.38 23.59 -7.49
N LYS A 138 8.06 23.70 -7.69
CA LYS A 138 7.29 22.70 -8.44
C LYS A 138 7.77 22.56 -9.89
N GLU A 139 8.30 23.62 -10.47
CA GLU A 139 8.84 23.60 -11.83
C GLU A 139 10.08 22.71 -11.92
N ASN A 140 10.98 22.79 -10.93
CA ASN A 140 12.17 21.95 -10.87
C ASN A 140 11.83 20.48 -10.56
N GLN A 141 10.83 20.23 -9.68
CA GLN A 141 10.30 18.88 -9.47
C GLN A 141 9.72 18.31 -10.77
N LYS A 142 9.01 19.14 -11.54
CA LYS A 142 8.44 18.76 -12.84
C LYS A 142 9.53 18.51 -13.88
N ALA A 143 10.58 19.33 -13.90
CA ALA A 143 11.72 19.17 -14.81
C ALA A 143 12.46 17.85 -14.54
N ASN A 144 12.74 17.52 -13.28
CA ASN A 144 13.35 16.24 -12.91
C ASN A 144 12.48 15.05 -13.34
N ALA A 145 11.18 15.10 -13.03
CA ALA A 145 10.23 14.06 -13.42
C ALA A 145 10.15 13.90 -14.95
N GLN A 146 10.05 15.01 -15.67
CA GLN A 146 9.99 15.02 -17.13
C GLN A 146 11.28 14.47 -17.75
N GLY A 147 12.45 14.85 -17.23
CA GLY A 147 13.73 14.31 -17.69
C GLY A 147 13.80 12.79 -17.56
N PHE A 148 13.32 12.23 -16.43
CA PHE A 148 13.21 10.78 -16.28
C PHE A 148 12.24 10.15 -17.29
N ILE A 149 11.08 10.77 -17.51
CA ILE A 149 10.06 10.27 -18.44
C ILE A 149 10.59 10.28 -19.88
N ASP A 150 11.23 11.37 -20.30
CA ASP A 150 11.80 11.51 -21.63
C ASP A 150 12.89 10.47 -21.86
N TRP A 151 13.76 10.26 -20.87
CA TRP A 151 14.74 9.18 -20.90
C TRP A 151 14.07 7.79 -20.95
N ALA A 152 13.06 7.54 -20.13
CA ALA A 152 12.36 6.25 -20.10
C ALA A 152 11.72 5.91 -21.45
N LYS A 153 11.18 6.90 -22.18
CA LYS A 153 10.66 6.73 -23.55
C LYS A 153 11.73 6.30 -24.56
N THR A 154 13.01 6.52 -24.30
CA THR A 154 14.08 6.04 -25.18
C THR A 154 14.36 4.54 -25.04
N ILE A 155 13.95 3.94 -23.93
CA ILE A 155 14.27 2.55 -23.57
C ILE A 155 13.04 1.65 -23.43
N LEU A 156 11.84 2.24 -23.31
CA LEU A 156 10.56 1.56 -23.18
C LEU A 156 9.54 2.11 -24.20
N PRO A 157 8.55 1.28 -24.61
CA PRO A 157 7.40 1.75 -25.37
C PRO A 157 6.64 2.87 -24.63
N GLU A 158 6.15 3.88 -25.35
CA GLU A 158 5.51 5.06 -24.75
C GLU A 158 4.25 4.72 -23.93
N ASP A 159 3.51 3.68 -24.30
CA ASP A 159 2.35 3.17 -23.56
C ASP A 159 2.71 2.51 -22.22
N GLN A 160 3.98 2.19 -22.00
CA GLN A 160 4.49 1.62 -20.75
C GLN A 160 5.17 2.63 -19.84
N VAL A 161 5.38 3.86 -20.33
CA VAL A 161 6.02 4.94 -19.58
C VAL A 161 4.96 5.81 -18.91
N MET A 162 5.19 6.09 -17.63
CA MET A 162 4.37 7.00 -16.84
C MET A 162 4.38 8.43 -17.41
N SER A 163 3.30 9.17 -17.16
CA SER A 163 3.23 10.59 -17.45
C SER A 163 3.61 11.44 -16.23
N THR A 164 3.87 12.73 -16.45
CA THR A 164 4.20 13.67 -15.37
C THR A 164 3.01 13.85 -14.43
N GLU A 165 1.79 13.78 -14.97
CA GLU A 165 0.54 13.82 -14.21
C GLU A 165 0.37 12.60 -13.31
N ASP A 166 0.87 11.42 -13.70
CA ASP A 166 0.83 10.21 -12.86
C ASP A 166 1.57 10.44 -11.54
N LEU A 167 2.71 11.11 -11.59
CA LEU A 167 3.55 11.37 -10.42
C LEU A 167 3.07 12.57 -9.60
N GLN A 168 2.67 13.65 -10.26
CA GLN A 168 2.44 14.93 -9.58
C GLN A 168 0.99 15.14 -9.14
N GLU A 169 0.02 14.71 -9.98
CA GLU A 169 -1.38 15.16 -9.90
C GLU A 169 -2.35 14.03 -9.56
N LYS A 170 -2.22 12.87 -10.22
CA LYS A 170 -3.15 11.73 -10.09
C LYS A 170 -3.06 11.02 -8.74
N GLY A 171 -2.02 11.29 -7.96
CA GLY A 171 -1.80 10.65 -6.65
C GLY A 171 -1.88 9.13 -6.77
N LYS A 172 -2.76 8.48 -5.99
CA LYS A 172 -2.91 7.01 -6.02
C LYS A 172 -3.30 6.45 -7.39
N GLN A 173 -3.95 7.21 -8.25
CA GLN A 173 -4.36 6.74 -9.57
C GLN A 173 -3.15 6.57 -10.51
N GLY A 174 -2.11 7.39 -10.34
CA GLY A 174 -0.85 7.27 -11.11
C GLY A 174 0.06 6.13 -10.64
N TYR A 175 -0.20 5.55 -9.46
CA TYR A 175 0.62 4.48 -8.87
C TYR A 175 0.92 3.34 -9.85
N SER A 176 -0.09 2.88 -10.59
CA SER A 176 0.06 1.74 -11.49
C SER A 176 1.06 2.03 -12.62
N ALA A 177 0.99 3.23 -13.21
CA ALA A 177 1.89 3.64 -14.28
C ALA A 177 3.33 3.82 -13.79
N ILE A 178 3.50 4.47 -12.63
CA ILE A 178 4.81 4.67 -11.99
C ILE A 178 5.47 3.32 -11.69
N MET A 179 4.73 2.44 -11.02
CA MET A 179 5.21 1.11 -10.65
C MET A 179 5.55 0.27 -11.88
N ASN A 180 4.68 0.27 -12.90
CA ASN A 180 4.93 -0.45 -14.15
C ASN A 180 6.21 0.03 -14.84
N THR A 181 6.38 1.35 -14.97
CA THR A 181 7.57 1.94 -15.61
C THR A 181 8.85 1.47 -14.90
N ILE A 182 8.91 1.64 -13.58
CA ILE A 182 10.07 1.24 -12.78
C ILE A 182 10.29 -0.27 -12.86
N TRP A 183 9.24 -1.08 -12.76
CA TRP A 183 9.35 -2.54 -12.81
C TRP A 183 9.87 -3.04 -14.15
N LYS A 184 9.42 -2.46 -15.26
CA LYS A 184 9.91 -2.79 -16.61
C LYS A 184 11.38 -2.42 -16.76
N ILE A 185 11.83 -1.28 -16.24
CA ILE A 185 13.26 -0.96 -16.22
C ILE A 185 14.02 -1.97 -15.34
N ALA A 186 13.49 -2.28 -14.16
CA ALA A 186 14.17 -3.11 -13.17
C ALA A 186 14.37 -4.57 -13.58
N THR A 187 13.46 -5.11 -14.38
CA THR A 187 13.55 -6.47 -14.92
C THR A 187 14.46 -6.55 -16.15
N ASN A 188 14.75 -5.41 -16.80
CA ASN A 188 15.62 -5.32 -17.97
C ASN A 188 16.98 -4.64 -17.67
N ALA A 189 17.27 -4.33 -16.40
CA ALA A 189 18.41 -3.51 -16.03
C ALA A 189 19.76 -4.17 -16.34
N LYS A 190 19.85 -5.49 -16.17
CA LYS A 190 21.04 -6.30 -16.45
C LYS A 190 21.34 -6.36 -17.93
N GLU A 191 20.33 -6.59 -18.75
CA GLU A 191 20.49 -6.74 -20.20
C GLU A 191 20.77 -5.40 -20.88
N LYS A 192 20.16 -4.31 -20.40
CA LYS A 192 20.27 -2.98 -21.02
C LYS A 192 21.39 -2.11 -20.47
N PHE A 193 21.78 -2.28 -19.20
CA PHE A 193 22.68 -1.35 -18.50
C PHE A 193 23.76 -2.04 -17.66
N GLU A 194 23.90 -3.37 -17.75
CA GLU A 194 24.85 -4.16 -16.95
C GLU A 194 24.70 -3.96 -15.42
N LYS A 195 23.50 -3.59 -14.96
CA LYS A 195 23.17 -3.43 -13.53
C LYS A 195 22.38 -4.62 -12.99
N GLU A 196 22.38 -4.81 -11.68
CA GLU A 196 21.62 -5.90 -11.08
C GLU A 196 20.11 -5.69 -11.27
N ASN A 197 19.43 -6.72 -11.81
CA ASN A 197 17.97 -6.72 -11.90
C ASN A 197 17.35 -6.72 -10.51
N ILE A 198 16.10 -6.27 -10.43
CA ILE A 198 15.32 -6.53 -9.21
C ILE A 198 15.18 -8.03 -9.00
N ASN A 199 15.47 -8.49 -7.77
CA ASN A 199 15.35 -9.90 -7.41
C ASN A 199 13.86 -10.27 -7.27
N THR A 200 13.26 -10.75 -8.37
CA THR A 200 11.83 -11.09 -8.42
C THR A 200 11.46 -12.20 -7.44
N GLU A 201 12.35 -13.16 -7.20
CA GLU A 201 12.14 -14.24 -6.23
C GLU A 201 12.06 -13.70 -4.80
N GLN A 202 12.99 -12.81 -4.44
CA GLN A 202 12.96 -12.14 -3.13
C GLN A 202 11.69 -11.32 -2.96
N VAL A 203 11.22 -10.64 -4.01
CA VAL A 203 9.95 -9.89 -3.98
C VAL A 203 8.78 -10.84 -3.74
N LEU A 204 8.73 -11.97 -4.44
CA LEU A 204 7.68 -12.97 -4.29
C LEU A 204 7.67 -13.59 -2.88
N GLU A 205 8.84 -13.99 -2.38
CA GLU A 205 9.00 -14.55 -1.03
C GLU A 205 8.58 -13.53 0.05
N SER A 206 9.09 -12.29 -0.05
CA SER A 206 8.81 -11.23 0.92
C SER A 206 7.33 -10.84 0.92
N ALA A 207 6.70 -10.77 -0.25
CA ALA A 207 5.27 -10.54 -0.37
C ALA A 207 4.49 -11.69 0.30
N GLY A 208 4.85 -12.94 0.02
CA GLY A 208 4.22 -14.13 0.64
C GLY A 208 4.35 -14.15 2.17
N LEU A 209 5.51 -13.77 2.71
CA LEU A 209 5.72 -13.63 4.16
C LEU A 209 4.86 -12.52 4.77
N ALA A 210 4.69 -11.39 4.07
CA ALA A 210 3.81 -10.31 4.51
C ALA A 210 2.34 -10.77 4.55
N VAL A 211 1.90 -11.58 3.58
CA VAL A 211 0.56 -12.20 3.59
C VAL A 211 0.40 -13.11 4.80
N LYS A 212 1.32 -14.06 5.00
CA LYS A 212 1.28 -15.00 6.13
C LYS A 212 1.20 -14.28 7.48
N THR A 213 2.06 -13.27 7.66
CA THR A 213 2.11 -12.47 8.90
C THR A 213 0.80 -11.72 9.14
N SER A 214 0.24 -11.12 8.09
CA SER A 214 -1.04 -10.42 8.18
C SER A 214 -2.18 -11.35 8.56
N ILE A 215 -2.25 -12.55 7.98
CA ILE A 215 -3.29 -13.55 8.30
C ILE A 215 -3.17 -13.99 9.76
N ILE A 216 -1.96 -14.31 10.22
CA ILE A 216 -1.70 -14.70 11.61
C ILE A 216 -2.15 -13.59 12.56
N GLN A 217 -1.83 -12.33 12.27
CA GLN A 217 -2.27 -11.20 13.10
C GLN A 217 -3.79 -11.02 13.11
N THR A 218 -4.45 -11.17 11.96
CA THR A 218 -5.93 -11.13 11.90
C THR A 218 -6.54 -12.21 12.77
N ILE A 219 -6.04 -13.45 12.70
CA ILE A 219 -6.50 -14.57 13.54
C ILE A 219 -6.23 -14.29 15.02
N LEU A 220 -5.02 -13.88 15.39
CA LEU A 220 -4.66 -13.56 16.77
C LEU A 220 -5.52 -12.43 17.33
N ASN A 221 -5.80 -11.39 16.53
CA ASN A 221 -6.67 -10.29 16.93
C ASN A 221 -8.13 -10.76 17.10
N PHE A 222 -8.58 -11.70 16.27
CA PHE A 222 -9.90 -12.33 16.43
C PHE A 222 -9.98 -13.10 17.77
N PHE A 223 -8.99 -13.94 18.09
CA PHE A 223 -8.95 -14.66 19.37
C PHE A 223 -8.80 -13.72 20.58
N LYS A 224 -8.02 -12.65 20.47
CA LYS A 224 -7.92 -11.63 21.52
C LYS A 224 -9.23 -10.88 21.73
N ARG A 225 -9.96 -10.57 20.66
CA ARG A 225 -11.25 -9.88 20.71
C ARG A 225 -12.40 -10.79 21.15
N ALA A 226 -12.32 -12.08 20.86
CA ALA A 226 -13.26 -13.10 21.34
C ALA A 226 -13.04 -13.48 22.82
N ARG A 227 -11.98 -12.98 23.46
CA ARG A 227 -11.80 -13.11 24.91
C ARG A 227 -12.77 -12.14 25.60
N PRO A 228 -13.73 -12.61 26.41
CA PRO A 228 -14.70 -11.72 27.03
C PRO A 228 -14.01 -10.73 27.97
N GLN A 229 -14.37 -9.45 27.88
CA GLN A 229 -13.88 -8.34 28.72
C GLN A 229 -13.95 -8.64 30.23
N THR A 230 -14.79 -9.59 30.65
CA THR A 230 -14.90 -10.07 32.03
C THR A 230 -13.60 -10.64 32.59
N THR A 231 -12.73 -11.22 31.76
CA THR A 231 -11.42 -11.73 32.24
C THR A 231 -10.36 -10.64 32.33
N GLN A 232 -10.45 -9.55 31.56
CA GLN A 232 -9.57 -8.39 31.74
C GLN A 232 -9.99 -7.55 32.94
N SER A 233 -11.30 -7.34 33.15
CA SER A 233 -11.78 -6.66 34.36
C SER A 233 -11.52 -7.49 35.61
N ALA A 234 -11.62 -8.82 35.56
CA ALA A 234 -11.28 -9.69 36.69
C ALA A 234 -9.76 -9.70 36.98
N LYS A 235 -8.90 -9.63 35.96
CA LYS A 235 -7.44 -9.58 36.16
C LYS A 235 -6.96 -8.21 36.61
N GLN A 236 -7.56 -7.12 36.12
CA GLN A 236 -7.32 -5.77 36.62
C GLN A 236 -7.89 -5.58 38.02
N ALA A 237 -9.09 -6.09 38.32
CA ALA A 237 -9.66 -6.06 39.66
C ALA A 237 -8.86 -6.90 40.65
N ALA A 238 -8.33 -8.07 40.24
CA ALA A 238 -7.46 -8.89 41.08
C ALA A 238 -6.10 -8.20 41.35
N MET A 239 -5.50 -7.54 40.36
CA MET A 239 -4.27 -6.77 40.57
C MET A 239 -4.51 -5.53 41.45
N GLU A 240 -5.65 -4.86 41.30
CA GLU A 240 -6.01 -3.70 42.14
C GLU A 240 -6.39 -4.11 43.57
N GLN A 241 -6.95 -5.31 43.76
CA GLN A 241 -7.17 -5.91 45.10
C GLN A 241 -5.86 -6.37 45.74
N GLU A 242 -4.95 -6.98 44.99
CA GLU A 242 -3.64 -7.39 45.50
C GLU A 242 -2.78 -6.18 45.88
N GLU A 243 -2.88 -5.07 45.13
CA GLU A 243 -2.22 -3.80 45.46
C GLU A 243 -2.85 -3.11 46.68
N LYS A 244 -4.18 -3.19 46.85
CA LYS A 244 -4.88 -2.70 48.06
C LYS A 244 -4.57 -3.55 49.29
N GLU A 245 -4.54 -4.87 49.20
CA GLU A 245 -4.18 -5.75 50.32
C GLU A 245 -2.70 -5.59 50.73
N ARG A 246 -1.81 -5.32 49.76
CA ARG A 246 -0.39 -5.04 50.05
C ARG A 246 -0.21 -3.65 50.68
N ALA A 247 -1.04 -2.69 50.32
CA ALA A 247 -1.06 -1.35 50.94
C ALA A 247 -1.70 -1.35 52.34
N GLU A 248 -2.72 -2.17 52.59
CA GLU A 248 -3.35 -2.31 53.92
C GLU A 248 -2.44 -3.05 54.90
N LYS A 249 -1.79 -4.15 54.50
CA LYS A 249 -0.76 -4.81 55.32
C LYS A 249 0.41 -3.89 55.67
N SER A 250 0.75 -2.94 54.80
CA SER A 250 1.81 -1.98 55.07
C SER A 250 1.40 -0.90 56.08
N LYS A 251 0.10 -0.57 56.17
CA LYS A 251 -0.45 0.38 57.16
C LYS A 251 -0.67 -0.27 58.53
N GLU A 252 -1.09 -1.53 58.56
CA GLU A 252 -1.29 -2.28 59.82
C GLU A 252 0.04 -2.50 60.57
N ILE A 253 1.14 -2.71 59.84
CA ILE A 253 2.50 -2.79 60.42
C ILE A 253 2.99 -1.42 60.95
N GLU A 254 2.50 -0.31 60.40
CA GLU A 254 2.88 1.04 60.83
C GLU A 254 2.06 1.53 62.05
N GLU A 255 0.83 1.04 62.21
CA GLU A 255 -0.02 1.31 63.39
C GLU A 255 0.41 0.49 64.62
N GLU A 256 0.82 -0.77 64.43
CA GLU A 256 1.29 -1.62 65.54
C GLU A 256 2.62 -1.12 66.14
N ASN A 257 3.48 -0.47 65.35
CA ASN A 257 4.73 0.15 65.83
C ASN A 257 4.53 1.49 66.56
N LYS A 258 3.40 2.18 66.38
CA LYS A 258 3.11 3.44 67.10
C LYS A 258 2.45 3.26 68.46
N ILE A 259 1.86 2.09 68.74
CA ILE A 259 1.20 1.81 70.02
C ILE A 259 2.22 1.37 71.11
N ALA A 260 3.42 0.93 70.73
CA ALA A 260 4.46 0.52 71.69
C ALA A 260 5.26 1.68 72.34
N GLU A 261 5.21 2.92 71.82
CA GLU A 261 5.99 4.06 72.36
C GLU A 261 5.21 4.99 73.31
N THR A 262 3.93 4.72 73.61
CA THR A 262 3.09 5.65 74.39
C THR A 262 2.38 5.03 75.59
N THR A 263 3.05 4.22 76.41
CA THR A 263 2.66 4.02 77.83
C THR A 263 3.77 3.35 78.65
N THR A 264 4.61 4.15 79.31
CA THR A 264 4.87 4.10 80.77
C THR A 264 5.99 5.09 81.12
N SER A 265 5.61 6.32 81.43
CA SER A 265 6.39 7.25 82.26
C SER A 265 5.76 7.24 83.65
N THR A 266 6.54 6.90 84.68
CA THR A 266 6.15 7.09 86.08
C THR A 266 7.34 7.68 86.86
N PRO A 267 7.15 8.75 87.64
CA PRO A 267 8.22 9.56 88.21
C PRO A 267 8.71 9.00 89.56
N ALA A 268 10.02 9.10 89.83
CA ALA A 268 10.57 8.85 91.16
C ALA A 268 10.81 10.19 91.90
N VAL A 269 10.15 10.33 93.03
CA VAL A 269 10.22 11.42 94.00
C VAL A 269 11.54 11.35 94.79
N VAL A 270 12.17 12.51 94.99
CA VAL A 270 13.29 12.75 95.92
C VAL A 270 12.72 13.14 97.29
N PRO A 271 13.34 12.70 98.40
CA PRO A 271 13.37 13.54 99.59
C PRO A 271 14.80 13.82 100.07
N ALA A 272 15.01 15.08 100.46
CA ALA A 272 16.20 15.58 101.13
C ALA A 272 16.14 15.30 102.64
N ASN A 273 17.24 14.84 103.23
CA ASN A 273 18.05 15.58 104.22
C ASN A 273 19.37 14.83 104.48
#